data_AF-A0A643C7N3-F1
#
_entry.id   AF-A0A643C7N3-F1
#
_cell.length_a   1.000
_cell.length_b   1.000
_cell.length_c   1.000
_cell.angle_alpha   90.00
_cell.angle_beta   90.00
_cell.angle_gamma   90.00
#
_symmetry.space_group_name_H-M   'P 1'
#
loop_
_entity.id
_entity.type
_entity.pdbx_description
1 polymer ?
#
loop_
_entity_poly.entity_id
_entity_poly.type
_entity_poly.pdbx_seq_one_letter_code
_entity_poly.pdbx_strand_id
1 'polypeptide(L)'
;TCVDHCQGNSDCGAGEQCIKKGCNRVCSSVQDKDKSTQPCPGICVEECQGSWDCPLGRWCVNTGCGHICVSFRNLDGQRPGICPLLPKGSFGTCAEMCRGDQFCPLGQKCCSNGCGHVCTAVRAEPYWVSSLEEDAQRSDN
;
A
#
# COMPACT_ATOMS: atom_id res chain seq x y z
N THR A 1 36.44 -18.38 19.78
CA THR A 1 36.00 -17.97 21.12
C THR A 1 35.04 -16.83 20.97
N CYS A 2 33.89 -16.87 21.64
CA CYS A 2 32.93 -15.77 21.57
C CYS A 2 33.25 -14.76 22.67
N VAL A 3 33.22 -13.47 22.33
CA VAL A 3 33.56 -12.37 23.24
C VAL A 3 32.31 -11.51 23.43
N ASP A 4 31.86 -11.40 24.67
CA ASP A 4 30.70 -10.57 25.03
C ASP A 4 31.15 -9.12 25.27
N HIS A 5 30.44 -8.17 24.66
CA HIS A 5 30.66 -6.73 24.83
C HIS A 5 29.77 -6.09 25.89
N CYS A 6 28.75 -6.81 26.36
CA CYS A 6 27.87 -6.41 27.45
C CYS A 6 27.35 -7.65 28.17
N GLN A 7 27.08 -7.53 29.47
CA GLN A 7 26.44 -8.59 30.26
C GLN A 7 24.98 -8.28 30.52
N GLY A 8 24.61 -7.00 30.63
CA GLY A 8 23.25 -6.51 30.79
C GLY A 8 23.03 -5.10 30.22
N ASN A 9 21.78 -4.64 30.23
CA ASN A 9 21.40 -3.35 29.62
C ASN A 9 22.03 -2.14 30.29
N SER A 10 22.39 -2.25 31.57
CA SER A 10 23.10 -1.21 32.33
C SER A 10 24.53 -0.98 31.86
N ASP A 11 25.12 -1.95 31.16
CA ASP A 11 26.45 -1.82 30.58
C ASP A 11 26.42 -1.01 29.27
N CYS A 12 25.21 -0.74 28.75
CA CYS A 12 24.97 -0.04 27.50
C CYS A 12 24.55 1.42 27.73
N GLY A 13 24.70 2.26 26.71
CA GLY A 13 24.34 3.67 26.78
C GLY A 13 22.82 3.90 26.91
N ALA A 14 22.43 5.13 27.23
CA ALA A 14 21.01 5.49 27.32
C ALA A 14 20.28 5.20 25.99
N GLY A 15 19.20 4.40 26.07
CA GLY A 15 18.44 3.96 24.89
C GLY A 15 18.97 2.68 24.22
N GLU A 16 19.97 2.02 24.80
CA GLU A 16 20.50 0.74 24.32
C GLU A 16 20.17 -0.42 25.26
N GLN A 17 20.00 -1.60 24.68
CA GLN A 17 19.87 -2.88 25.38
C GLN A 17 20.97 -3.83 24.94
N CYS A 18 21.43 -4.63 25.90
CA CYS A 18 22.34 -5.72 25.65
C CYS A 18 21.58 -6.88 25.05
N ILE A 19 21.81 -7.14 23.77
CA ILE A 19 21.11 -8.18 23.02
C ILE A 19 22.06 -9.29 22.59
N LYS A 20 21.56 -10.52 22.57
CA LYS A 20 22.32 -11.70 22.13
C LYS A 20 22.30 -11.78 20.60
N LYS A 21 23.46 -11.64 19.97
CA LYS A 21 23.66 -11.81 18.53
C LYS A 21 24.50 -13.06 18.32
N GLY A 22 23.84 -14.18 18.06
CA GLY A 22 24.54 -15.46 17.92
C GLY A 22 25.17 -15.90 19.25
N CYS A 23 26.51 -15.99 19.29
CA CYS A 23 27.25 -16.47 20.46
C CYS A 23 27.86 -15.35 21.33
N ASN A 24 27.73 -14.09 20.92
CA ASN A 24 28.15 -12.92 21.66
C ASN A 24 26.97 -11.97 21.98
N ARG A 25 27.18 -11.14 22.99
CA ARG A 25 26.27 -10.07 23.40
C ARG A 25 26.82 -8.70 23.03
N VAL A 26 25.96 -7.83 22.50
CA VAL A 26 26.32 -6.48 22.06
C VAL A 26 25.21 -5.49 22.43
N CYS A 27 25.57 -4.25 22.74
CA CYS A 27 24.64 -3.16 22.97
C CYS A 27 24.01 -2.71 21.65
N SER A 28 22.70 -2.54 21.64
CA SER A 28 21.95 -2.10 20.46
C SER A 28 20.80 -1.21 20.89
N SER A 29 20.53 -0.15 20.13
CA SER A 29 19.43 0.77 20.44
C SER A 29 18.07 0.07 20.42
N VAL A 30 17.26 0.31 21.44
CA VAL A 30 15.87 -0.16 21.55
C VAL A 30 15.01 0.85 20.82
N GLN A 31 15.06 0.82 19.50
CA GLN A 31 14.00 1.44 18.73
C GLN A 31 12.81 0.48 18.83
N ASP A 32 11.81 0.89 19.61
CA ASP A 32 10.51 0.24 19.69
C ASP A 32 9.97 -0.03 18.28
N LYS A 33 10.04 -1.29 17.89
CA LYS A 33 8.92 -2.12 17.41
C LYS A 33 7.80 -1.46 16.57
N ASP A 34 8.10 -0.54 15.65
CA ASP A 34 7.27 -0.32 14.44
C ASP A 34 8.04 0.49 13.40
N LYS A 35 9.21 0.01 12.99
CA LYS A 35 9.81 0.51 11.76
C LYS A 35 10.48 -0.65 11.07
N SER A 36 9.76 -1.20 10.10
CA SER A 36 10.28 -2.06 9.06
C SER A 36 11.68 -1.57 8.70
N THR A 37 12.69 -2.32 9.16
CA THR A 37 14.08 -2.03 8.88
C THR A 37 14.31 -2.37 7.42
N GLN A 38 14.04 -1.39 6.56
CA GLN A 38 14.63 -1.32 5.25
C GLN A 38 14.93 0.15 4.95
N PRO A 39 16.20 0.54 4.75
CA PRO A 39 16.51 1.86 4.27
C PRO A 39 16.11 1.93 2.79
N CYS A 40 14.84 2.25 2.53
CA CYS A 40 14.43 2.70 1.21
C CYS A 40 14.98 4.13 1.03
N PRO A 41 15.71 4.44 -0.06
CA PRO A 41 16.23 5.78 -0.34
C PRO A 41 15.12 6.73 -0.85
N GLY A 42 13.92 6.64 -0.28
CA GLY A 42 12.78 7.48 -0.58
C GLY A 42 12.25 8.10 0.72
N ILE A 43 11.85 9.36 0.65
CA ILE A 43 11.22 10.08 1.76
C ILE A 43 9.96 9.31 2.16
N CYS A 44 10.04 8.57 3.26
CA CYS A 44 8.89 7.89 3.83
C CYS A 44 8.00 8.96 4.46
N VAL A 45 6.79 9.11 3.94
CA VAL A 45 5.81 10.08 4.44
C VAL A 45 4.79 9.32 5.28
N GLU A 46 4.72 9.66 6.57
CA GLU A 46 3.78 9.10 7.55
C GLU A 46 2.80 10.22 7.95
N GLU A 47 1.73 10.38 7.19
CA GLU A 47 0.67 11.36 7.47
C GLU A 47 -0.44 10.80 8.34
N CYS A 48 -0.60 9.48 8.41
CA CYS A 48 -1.68 8.83 9.15
C CYS A 48 -1.24 7.46 9.66
N GLN A 49 -1.75 7.02 10.80
CA GLN A 49 -1.65 5.64 11.27
C GLN A 49 -2.91 4.84 10.94
N GLY A 50 -4.04 5.53 10.84
CA GLY A 50 -5.29 4.93 10.39
C GLY A 50 -6.25 5.95 9.81
N SER A 51 -7.37 5.46 9.29
CA SER A 51 -8.38 6.29 8.63
C SER A 51 -9.04 7.32 9.55
N TRP A 52 -8.84 7.22 10.87
CA TRP A 52 -9.27 8.22 11.84
C TRP A 52 -8.38 9.47 11.90
N ASP A 53 -7.12 9.37 11.46
CA ASP A 53 -6.19 10.52 11.42
C ASP A 53 -6.47 11.44 10.23
N CYS A 54 -7.22 10.94 9.24
CA CYS A 54 -7.52 11.68 8.03
C CYS A 54 -8.84 12.48 8.17
N PRO A 55 -8.92 13.69 7.58
CA PRO A 55 -10.15 14.49 7.56
C PRO A 55 -11.26 13.77 6.78
N LEU A 56 -12.52 14.15 7.07
CA LEU A 56 -13.72 13.58 6.45
C LEU A 56 -13.60 13.49 4.92
N GLY A 57 -13.86 12.30 4.38
CA GLY A 57 -13.71 12.03 2.95
C GLY A 57 -12.27 11.74 2.52
N ARG A 58 -11.38 11.35 3.43
CA ARG A 58 -10.06 10.77 3.13
C ARG A 58 -9.85 9.46 3.91
N TRP A 59 -8.99 8.56 3.41
CA TRP A 59 -8.63 7.30 4.08
C TRP A 59 -7.11 7.11 4.07
N CYS A 60 -6.62 6.39 5.06
CA CYS A 60 -5.21 6.11 5.22
C CYS A 60 -4.80 4.87 4.40
N VAL A 61 -4.02 5.07 3.34
CA VAL A 61 -3.43 3.97 2.55
C VAL A 61 -1.99 3.71 2.99
N ASN A 62 -1.58 2.45 2.97
CA ASN A 62 -0.17 2.06 3.04
C ASN A 62 0.47 2.16 1.64
N THR A 63 1.59 2.88 1.52
CA THR A 63 2.35 3.08 0.27
C THR A 63 3.61 2.21 0.20
N GLY A 64 3.74 1.24 1.10
CA GLY A 64 4.86 0.29 1.20
C GLY A 64 5.92 0.71 2.21
N CYS A 65 6.25 2.00 2.30
CA CYS A 65 7.22 2.56 3.26
C CYS A 65 6.66 3.66 4.16
N GLY A 66 5.40 4.03 3.95
CA GLY A 66 4.67 4.99 4.76
C GLY A 66 3.17 4.90 4.56
N HIS A 67 2.46 5.84 5.17
CA HIS A 67 1.00 5.93 5.10
C HIS A 67 0.57 7.36 4.80
N ILE A 68 -0.35 7.52 3.85
CA ILE A 68 -0.81 8.85 3.44
C ILE A 68 -2.34 8.94 3.40
N CYS A 69 -2.86 10.15 3.61
CA CYS A 69 -4.30 10.42 3.56
C CYS A 69 -4.74 10.72 2.12
N VAL A 70 -5.31 9.74 1.44
CA VAL A 70 -5.85 9.93 0.09
C VAL A 70 -7.34 10.26 0.12
N SER A 71 -7.78 11.18 -0.74
CA SER A 71 -9.18 11.57 -0.83
C SER A 71 -10.06 10.49 -1.44
N PHE A 72 -11.25 10.30 -0.87
CA PHE A 72 -12.26 9.34 -1.31
C PHE A 72 -12.83 9.59 -2.71
N ARG A 73 -12.46 10.67 -3.41
CA ARG A 73 -12.76 10.82 -4.85
C ARG A 73 -12.10 9.75 -5.73
N ASN A 74 -11.27 8.88 -5.15
CA ASN A 74 -10.73 7.66 -5.76
C ASN A 74 -11.04 6.38 -4.95
N LEU A 75 -12.01 6.41 -4.02
CA LEU A 75 -12.38 5.28 -3.15
C LEU A 75 -13.88 4.97 -3.25
N ASP A 76 -14.47 5.03 -4.43
CA ASP A 76 -15.76 4.36 -4.72
C ASP A 76 -15.61 2.82 -4.78
N GLY A 77 -14.62 2.26 -4.06
CA GLY A 77 -14.17 0.89 -4.26
C GLY A 77 -13.75 0.65 -5.71
N GLN A 78 -13.36 1.70 -6.43
CA GLN A 78 -13.17 1.66 -7.86
C GLN A 78 -11.68 1.59 -8.18
N ARG A 79 -11.17 0.37 -8.31
CA ARG A 79 -9.85 0.15 -8.92
C ARG A 79 -9.85 0.79 -10.30
N PRO A 80 -8.74 1.38 -10.71
CA PRO A 80 -8.69 1.96 -12.04
C PRO A 80 -8.93 0.93 -13.16
N GLY A 81 -9.49 1.41 -14.26
CA GLY A 81 -9.99 0.59 -15.38
C GLY A 81 -11.50 0.73 -15.57
N ILE A 82 -11.98 0.46 -16.77
CA ILE A 82 -13.39 0.65 -17.17
C ILE A 82 -14.05 -0.72 -17.34
N CYS A 83 -15.26 -0.88 -16.80
CA CYS A 83 -16.06 -2.09 -17.02
C CYS A 83 -16.41 -2.22 -18.51
N PRO A 84 -16.34 -3.43 -19.10
CA PRO A 84 -16.69 -3.61 -20.50
C PRO A 84 -18.16 -3.22 -20.74
N LEU A 85 -18.43 -2.58 -21.87
CA LEU A 85 -19.81 -2.33 -22.30
C LEU A 85 -20.51 -3.66 -22.55
N LEU A 86 -21.66 -3.84 -21.91
CA LEU A 86 -22.54 -4.96 -22.21
C LEU A 86 -23.30 -4.69 -23.53
N PRO A 87 -23.44 -5.69 -24.41
CA PRO A 87 -24.32 -5.60 -25.56
C PRO A 87 -25.75 -5.29 -25.12
N LYS A 88 -26.45 -4.40 -25.85
CA LYS A 88 -27.84 -4.04 -25.54
C LYS A 88 -28.73 -5.30 -25.55
N GLY A 89 -29.45 -5.54 -24.47
CA GLY A 89 -30.34 -6.69 -24.30
C GLY A 89 -29.67 -7.97 -23.80
N SER A 90 -28.36 -7.93 -23.50
CA SER A 90 -27.68 -9.02 -22.81
C SER A 90 -27.79 -8.82 -21.29
N PHE A 91 -28.32 -9.81 -20.60
CA PHE A 91 -28.35 -9.87 -19.14
C PHE A 91 -27.55 -11.09 -18.70
N GLY A 92 -26.57 -10.89 -17.83
CA GLY A 92 -25.88 -11.98 -17.17
C GLY A 92 -26.79 -12.69 -16.16
N THR A 93 -26.23 -13.69 -15.48
CA THR A 93 -26.94 -14.34 -14.37
C THR A 93 -27.19 -13.32 -13.26
N CYS A 94 -28.42 -13.29 -12.74
CA CYS A 94 -28.83 -12.47 -11.61
C CYS A 94 -28.21 -13.00 -10.31
N ALA A 95 -26.92 -12.72 -10.12
CA ALA A 95 -26.16 -13.13 -8.96
C ALA A 95 -25.26 -11.98 -8.50
N GLU A 96 -25.26 -11.74 -7.20
CA GLU A 96 -24.40 -10.76 -6.53
C GLU A 96 -23.11 -11.44 -6.08
N MET A 97 -22.13 -11.51 -6.99
CA MET A 97 -20.85 -12.17 -6.73
C MET A 97 -19.82 -11.24 -6.09
N CYS A 98 -20.03 -9.92 -6.18
CA CYS A 98 -19.18 -8.90 -5.59
C CYS A 98 -20.01 -7.67 -5.20
N ARG A 99 -19.54 -6.90 -4.20
CA ARG A 99 -20.16 -5.65 -3.76
C ARG A 99 -19.31 -4.40 -4.05
N GLY A 100 -18.17 -4.60 -4.71
CA GLY A 100 -17.14 -3.59 -4.97
C GLY A 100 -15.84 -4.24 -5.41
N ASP A 101 -14.92 -3.48 -6.01
CA ASP A 101 -13.71 -4.05 -6.62
C ASP A 101 -12.76 -4.67 -5.58
N GLN A 102 -12.88 -4.29 -4.31
CA GLN A 102 -12.12 -4.88 -3.21
C GLN A 102 -12.45 -6.37 -2.99
N PHE A 103 -13.64 -6.82 -3.41
CA PHE A 103 -14.03 -8.23 -3.34
C PHE A 103 -13.55 -9.03 -4.54
N CYS A 104 -12.91 -8.38 -5.52
CA CYS A 104 -12.42 -9.00 -6.74
C CYS A 104 -10.88 -9.18 -6.71
N PRO A 105 -10.34 -10.21 -7.37
CA PRO A 105 -8.91 -10.42 -7.54
C PRO A 105 -8.23 -9.22 -8.22
N LEU A 106 -6.91 -9.07 -8.02
CA LEU A 106 -6.12 -8.04 -8.70
C LEU A 106 -6.35 -8.05 -10.22
N GLY A 107 -6.44 -6.87 -10.83
CA GLY A 107 -6.75 -6.70 -12.25
C GLY A 107 -8.23 -6.88 -12.62
N GLN A 108 -9.11 -7.07 -11.65
CA GLN A 108 -10.55 -7.18 -11.86
C GLN A 108 -11.33 -6.11 -11.10
N LYS A 109 -12.49 -5.76 -11.66
CA LYS A 109 -13.46 -4.84 -11.08
C LYS A 109 -14.81 -5.51 -10.94
N CYS A 110 -15.58 -5.06 -9.96
CA CYS A 110 -16.95 -5.47 -9.75
C CYS A 110 -17.84 -4.69 -10.71
N CYS A 111 -18.24 -5.36 -11.78
CA CYS A 111 -19.02 -4.76 -12.86
C CYS A 111 -20.44 -5.30 -12.84
N SER A 112 -21.41 -4.42 -13.12
CA SER A 112 -22.78 -4.87 -13.35
C SER A 112 -22.84 -5.66 -14.66
N ASN A 113 -23.54 -6.79 -14.65
CA ASN A 113 -23.83 -7.60 -15.83
C ASN A 113 -25.27 -7.39 -16.35
N GLY A 114 -25.94 -6.32 -15.89
CA GLY A 114 -27.32 -5.99 -16.25
C GLY A 114 -28.39 -6.60 -15.32
N CYS A 115 -28.06 -7.61 -14.49
CA CYS A 115 -28.97 -8.14 -13.47
C CYS A 115 -28.34 -8.25 -12.07
N GLY A 116 -27.03 -8.50 -12.00
CA GLY A 116 -26.26 -8.47 -10.77
C GLY A 116 -24.83 -8.00 -10.99
N HIS A 117 -23.92 -8.31 -10.06
CA HIS A 117 -22.52 -7.88 -10.11
C HIS A 117 -21.55 -9.06 -10.18
N VAL A 118 -20.56 -8.94 -11.07
CA VAL A 118 -19.55 -9.97 -11.29
C VAL A 118 -18.16 -9.34 -11.43
N CYS A 119 -17.16 -10.02 -10.86
CA CYS A 119 -15.77 -9.64 -11.05
C CYS A 119 -15.36 -9.86 -12.51
N THR A 120 -14.99 -8.77 -13.16
CA THR A 120 -14.66 -8.73 -14.58
C THR A 120 -13.25 -8.21 -14.74
N ALA A 121 -12.44 -8.91 -15.55
CA ALA A 121 -11.12 -8.43 -15.91
C ALA A 121 -11.26 -7.12 -16.68
N VAL A 122 -10.59 -6.08 -16.20
CA VAL A 122 -10.54 -4.80 -16.89
C VAL A 122 -9.15 -4.59 -17.44
N ARG A 123 -9.08 -3.96 -18.61
CA ARG A 123 -7.79 -3.46 -19.07
C ARG A 123 -7.44 -2.29 -18.15
N ALA A 124 -6.24 -2.35 -17.58
CA ALA A 124 -5.58 -1.22 -16.98
C ALA A 124 -5.73 -0.01 -17.91
N GLU A 125 -6.48 1.01 -17.48
CA GLU A 125 -6.44 2.30 -18.16
C GLU A 125 -5.01 2.86 -18.01
N PRO A 126 -4.43 3.44 -19.07
CA PRO A 126 -3.01 3.82 -19.10
C PRO A 126 -2.67 5.11 -18.33
N TYR A 127 -3.48 5.57 -17.36
CA TYR A 127 -3.20 6.85 -16.64
C TYR A 127 -1.94 6.80 -15.74
N TRP A 128 -1.20 5.69 -15.70
CA TRP A 128 0.17 5.60 -15.17
C TRP A 128 1.28 5.88 -16.21
N VAL A 129 0.95 6.00 -17.50
CA VAL A 129 1.94 6.23 -18.57
C VAL A 129 2.14 7.74 -18.86
N SER A 130 1.23 8.61 -18.43
CA SER A 130 1.33 10.05 -18.75
C SER A 130 2.35 10.84 -17.92
N SER A 131 2.98 10.27 -16.88
CA SER A 131 4.04 10.95 -16.10
C SER A 131 5.46 10.55 -16.51
N LEU A 132 5.64 9.68 -17.51
CA LEU A 132 6.97 9.34 -18.04
C LEU A 132 7.27 9.97 -19.41
N GLU A 133 6.25 10.47 -20.13
CA GLU A 133 6.44 11.07 -21.46
C GLU A 133 6.73 12.59 -21.41
N GLU A 134 6.41 13.31 -20.32
CA GLU A 134 6.74 14.74 -20.21
C GLU A 134 8.25 15.01 -19.97
N ASP A 135 9.00 14.03 -19.48
CA ASP A 135 10.46 14.16 -19.30
C ASP A 135 11.27 13.88 -20.58
N ALA A 136 10.68 13.28 -21.62
CA ALA A 136 11.38 12.99 -22.87
C ALA A 136 11.38 14.15 -23.88
N GLN A 137 10.45 15.11 -23.76
CA GLN A 137 10.36 16.25 -24.69
C GLN A 137 11.14 17.50 -24.23
N ARG A 138 11.73 17.49 -23.02
CA ARG A 138 12.69 18.51 -22.56
C ARG A 138 14.12 17.96 -22.59
N SER A 139 14.47 17.22 -23.64
CA SER A 139 15.87 16.89 -23.93
C SER A 139 16.22 17.00 -25.42
N ASP A 140 15.41 17.73 -26.21
CA ASP A 140 15.69 18.08 -27.60
C ASP A 140 15.18 19.50 -27.94
N ASN A 141 15.50 20.50 -27.10
CA ASN A 141 15.55 21.91 -27.51
C ASN A 141 16.56 22.70 -26.65
#